data_AF-A0A7C5JPW6-F1
#
_entry.id   AF-A0A7C5JPW6-F1
#
_cell.length_a   1.000
_cell.length_b   1.000
_cell.length_c   1.000
_cell.angle_alpha   90.00
_cell.angle_beta   90.00
_cell.angle_gamma   90.00
#
_symmetry.space_group_name_H-M   'P 1'
#
loop_
_entity.id
_entity.type
_entity.pdbx_description
1 polymer ?
#
loop_
_entity_poly.entity_id
_entity_poly.type
_entity_poly.pdbx_seq_one_letter_code
_entity_poly.pdbx_strand_id
1 'polypeptide(L)'
;MSGSQYEQRKYPEDEHSYRSAFQRDRDRIVHCSAFRRLDFKTQVFVPHEHDHYRTRLTHSLEVAQIGRTIARALGLNESLTEAICLGHDLGHSPFGHNGEKVLNN
;
A
#
# COMPACT_ATOMS: atom_id res chain seq x y z
N MET A 1 -8.12 -9.31 27.56
CA MET A 1 -7.37 -9.77 26.37
C MET A 1 -6.28 -8.75 26.13
N SER A 2 -5.01 -9.09 26.36
CA SER A 2 -3.91 -8.16 26.07
C SER A 2 -3.74 -8.09 24.55
N GLY A 3 -3.90 -6.90 23.98
CA GLY A 3 -3.69 -6.71 22.54
C GLY A 3 -2.30 -7.15 22.11
N SER A 4 -2.20 -7.73 20.91
CA SER A 4 -0.94 -8.08 20.28
C SER A 4 -0.01 -6.86 20.23
N GLN A 5 1.31 -7.04 20.33
CA GLN A 5 2.30 -5.96 20.15
C GLN A 5 2.15 -5.21 18.81
N TYR A 6 1.46 -5.81 17.85
CA TYR A 6 1.17 -5.25 16.53
C TYR A 6 -0.14 -4.45 16.46
N GLU A 7 -0.93 -4.41 17.54
CA GLU A 7 -2.17 -3.63 17.64
C GLU A 7 -1.93 -2.17 18.07
N GLN A 8 -0.71 -1.85 18.51
CA GLN A 8 -0.36 -0.52 19.01
C GLN A 8 0.81 0.08 18.23
N ARG A 9 0.83 1.42 18.14
CA ARG A 9 1.94 2.13 17.51
C ARG A 9 3.20 1.93 18.34
N LYS A 10 4.32 1.64 17.67
CA LYS A 10 5.64 1.50 18.32
C LYS A 10 6.06 2.78 19.08
N TYR A 11 5.73 3.93 18.53
CA TYR A 11 5.95 5.23 19.17
C TYR A 11 4.58 5.77 19.61
N PRO A 12 4.42 6.16 20.89
CA PRO A 12 3.17 6.70 21.38
C PRO A 12 2.85 8.00 20.66
N GLU A 13 1.59 8.16 20.29
CA GLU A 13 1.06 9.35 19.63
C GLU A 13 -0.34 9.59 20.15
N ASP A 14 -0.71 10.85 20.34
CA ASP A 14 -2.06 11.21 20.76
C ASP A 14 -3.10 10.82 19.71
N GLU A 15 -4.33 10.55 20.18
CA GLU A 15 -5.47 10.34 19.31
C GLU A 15 -5.79 11.62 18.54
N HIS A 16 -6.26 11.45 17.30
CA HIS A 16 -6.62 12.58 16.46
C HIS A 16 -8.09 12.91 16.64
N SER A 17 -8.41 14.19 16.74
CA SER A 17 -9.77 14.71 16.96
C SER A 17 -10.85 14.25 15.97
N TYR A 18 -10.49 13.82 14.75
CA TYR A 18 -11.46 13.46 13.71
C TYR A 18 -11.00 12.36 12.75
N ARG A 19 -9.76 11.84 12.87
CA ARG A 19 -9.25 10.74 12.04
C ARG A 19 -9.00 9.51 12.89
N SER A 20 -9.51 8.37 12.44
CA SER A 20 -9.16 7.09 13.05
C SER A 20 -7.67 6.77 12.87
N ALA A 21 -7.13 5.88 13.70
CA ALA A 21 -5.74 5.43 13.59
C ALA A 21 -5.41 4.92 12.17
N PHE A 22 -6.32 4.15 11.55
CA PHE A 22 -6.11 3.59 10.21
C PHE A 22 -6.25 4.63 9.09
N GLN A 23 -7.11 5.65 9.24
CA GLN A 23 -7.15 6.77 8.31
C GLN A 23 -5.83 7.54 8.33
N ARG A 24 -5.22 7.73 9.51
CA ARG A 24 -3.89 8.35 9.64
C ARG A 24 -2.80 7.50 8.99
N ASP A 25 -2.85 6.18 9.13
CA ASP A 25 -1.88 5.28 8.49
C ASP A 25 -1.98 5.33 6.97
N ARG A 26 -3.21 5.27 6.44
CA ARG A 26 -3.47 5.47 5.02
C ARG A 26 -2.88 6.78 4.51
N ASP A 27 -3.17 7.90 5.18
CA ASP A 27 -2.68 9.21 4.75
C ASP A 27 -1.14 9.25 4.76
N ARG A 28 -0.49 8.67 5.78
CA ARG A 28 0.97 8.56 5.85
C ARG A 28 1.55 7.74 4.69
N ILE A 29 0.91 6.62 4.34
CA ILE A 29 1.30 5.79 3.20
C ILE A 29 1.23 6.59 1.90
N VAL A 30 0.10 7.24 1.62
CA VAL A 30 -0.10 8.03 0.39
C VAL A 30 0.92 9.16 0.27
N HIS A 31 1.27 9.80 1.37
CA HIS A 31 2.20 10.94 1.35
C HIS A 31 3.68 10.56 1.40
N CYS A 32 4.05 9.29 1.65
CA CYS A 32 5.45 8.90 1.76
C CYS A 32 6.17 8.86 0.40
N SER A 33 7.48 9.07 0.42
CA SER A 33 8.30 9.08 -0.80
C SER A 33 8.33 7.72 -1.51
N ALA A 34 8.24 6.61 -0.75
CA ALA A 34 8.19 5.27 -1.31
C ALA A 34 6.93 5.04 -2.17
N PHE A 35 5.77 5.54 -1.72
CA PHE A 35 4.51 5.43 -2.46
C PHE A 35 4.56 6.25 -3.75
N ARG A 36 5.09 7.48 -3.70
CA ARG A 36 5.29 8.32 -4.91
C ARG A 36 6.21 7.66 -5.95
N ARG A 37 7.21 6.89 -5.52
CA ARG A 37 8.11 6.16 -6.43
C ARG A 37 7.41 5.02 -7.17
N LEU A 38 6.24 4.56 -6.73
CA LEU A 38 5.47 3.53 -7.44
C LEU A 38 4.98 4.03 -8.80
N ASP A 39 4.84 5.33 -9.00
CA ASP A 39 4.45 5.94 -10.28
C ASP A 39 5.48 5.66 -11.38
N PHE A 40 6.77 5.63 -11.01
CA PHE A 40 7.87 5.39 -11.94
C PHE A 40 8.31 3.92 -12.01
N LYS A 41 7.60 3.00 -11.32
CA LYS A 41 7.90 1.57 -11.36
C LYS A 41 6.89 0.86 -12.25
N THR A 42 7.37 0.33 -13.37
CA THR A 42 6.58 -0.48 -14.28
C THR A 42 6.20 -1.82 -13.63
N GLN A 43 5.00 -2.30 -13.94
CA GLN A 43 4.59 -3.66 -13.62
C GLN A 43 4.88 -4.55 -14.85
N VAL A 44 5.97 -5.33 -14.77
CA VAL A 44 6.27 -6.53 -15.59
C VAL A 44 6.43 -6.39 -17.13
N PHE A 45 5.94 -5.34 -17.79
CA PHE A 45 6.00 -5.26 -19.27
C PHE A 45 6.95 -4.19 -19.84
N VAL A 46 7.63 -4.57 -20.93
CA VAL A 46 8.55 -3.75 -21.73
C VAL A 46 7.75 -2.72 -22.53
N PRO A 47 8.22 -1.46 -22.72
CA PRO A 47 7.43 -0.32 -23.20
C PRO A 47 6.93 -0.35 -24.66
N HIS A 48 7.03 -1.48 -25.40
CA HIS A 48 6.88 -1.48 -26.85
C HIS A 48 5.65 -2.18 -27.46
N GLU A 49 4.65 -2.64 -26.71
CA GLU A 49 3.54 -3.40 -27.32
C GLU A 49 2.09 -3.04 -26.92
N HIS A 50 1.80 -2.32 -25.82
CA HIS A 50 0.39 -2.00 -25.48
C HIS A 50 0.20 -0.65 -24.77
N ASP A 51 -0.70 0.19 -25.31
CA ASP A 51 -0.97 1.60 -24.95
C ASP A 51 -1.45 1.90 -23.51
N HIS A 52 -1.51 0.90 -22.62
CA HIS A 52 -1.98 1.05 -21.24
C HIS A 52 -1.05 0.34 -20.24
N TYR A 53 0.17 0.86 -20.08
CA TYR A 53 1.09 0.35 -19.08
C TYR A 53 0.60 0.68 -17.67
N ARG A 54 0.36 -0.35 -16.86
CA ARG A 54 0.15 -0.17 -15.42
C ARG A 54 1.47 0.07 -14.71
N THR A 55 1.51 1.14 -13.96
CA THR A 55 2.54 1.37 -12.94
C THR A 55 2.13 0.65 -11.66
N ARG A 56 3.07 0.37 -10.77
CA ARG A 56 2.74 -0.16 -9.44
C ARG A 56 1.78 0.75 -8.68
N LEU A 57 1.84 2.06 -8.92
CA LEU A 57 0.89 3.00 -8.34
C LEU A 57 -0.54 2.69 -8.80
N THR A 58 -0.76 2.58 -10.11
CA THR A 58 -2.10 2.28 -10.65
C THR A 58 -2.62 0.93 -10.15
N HIS A 59 -1.74 -0.08 -10.04
CA HIS A 59 -2.08 -1.36 -9.45
C HIS A 59 -2.50 -1.23 -7.97
N SER A 60 -1.72 -0.53 -7.13
CA SER A 60 -2.07 -0.33 -5.72
C SER A 60 -3.40 0.42 -5.54
N LEU A 61 -3.72 1.36 -6.42
CA LEU A 61 -5.01 2.08 -6.40
C LEU A 61 -6.19 1.15 -6.73
N GLU A 62 -6.06 0.30 -7.74
CA GLU A 62 -7.08 -0.69 -8.11
C GLU A 62 -7.30 -1.73 -7.01
N VAL A 63 -6.21 -2.23 -6.44
CA VAL A 63 -6.24 -3.17 -5.30
C VAL A 63 -6.95 -2.53 -4.10
N ALA A 64 -6.65 -1.26 -3.81
CA ALA A 64 -7.32 -0.52 -2.73
C ALA A 64 -8.83 -0.35 -2.98
N GLN A 65 -9.25 -0.02 -4.21
CA GLN A 65 -10.66 0.12 -4.56
C GLN A 65 -11.43 -1.20 -4.41
N ILE A 66 -10.87 -2.30 -4.94
CA ILE A 66 -11.49 -3.63 -4.86
C ILE A 66 -11.52 -4.09 -3.39
N GLY A 67 -10.41 -3.94 -2.66
CA GLY A 67 -10.30 -4.33 -1.26
C GLY A 67 -11.32 -3.63 -0.37
N ARG A 68 -11.53 -2.32 -0.56
CA ARG A 68 -12.57 -1.57 0.18
C ARG A 68 -13.98 -2.04 -0.13
N THR A 69 -14.25 -2.39 -1.38
CA THR A 69 -15.56 -2.91 -1.80
C THR A 69 -15.85 -4.23 -1.10
N ILE A 70 -14.87 -5.13 -1.06
CA ILE A 70 -14.97 -6.41 -0.34
C ILE A 70 -15.12 -6.17 1.17
N ALA A 71 -14.33 -5.28 1.77
CA ALA A 71 -14.41 -4.95 3.19
C ALA A 71 -15.80 -4.43 3.57
N ARG A 72 -16.35 -3.51 2.77
CA ARG A 72 -17.71 -2.98 2.97
C ARG A 72 -18.75 -4.08 2.91
N ALA A 73 -18.69 -4.95 1.89
CA ALA A 73 -19.64 -6.05 1.71
C ALA A 73 -19.62 -7.05 2.89
N LEU A 74 -18.47 -7.22 3.54
CA LEU A 74 -18.26 -8.14 4.66
C LEU A 74 -18.37 -7.48 6.04
N GLY A 75 -18.65 -6.17 6.12
CA GLY A 75 -18.71 -5.43 7.39
C GLY A 75 -17.34 -5.29 8.09
N LEU A 76 -16.24 -5.35 7.34
CA LEU A 76 -14.87 -5.19 7.84
C LEU A 76 -14.44 -3.71 7.86
N ASN A 77 -13.31 -3.43 8.52
CA ASN A 77 -12.78 -2.08 8.61
C ASN A 77 -12.18 -1.60 7.28
N GLU A 78 -12.93 -0.79 6.54
CA GLU A 78 -12.50 -0.27 5.23
C GLU A 78 -11.19 0.53 5.27
N SER A 79 -10.97 1.34 6.32
CA SER A 79 -9.79 2.20 6.41
C SER A 79 -8.52 1.38 6.65
N LEU A 80 -8.61 0.31 7.45
CA LEU A 80 -7.53 -0.64 7.64
C LEU A 80 -7.21 -1.38 6.34
N THR A 81 -8.24 -1.90 5.66
CA THR A 81 -8.06 -2.59 4.37
C THR A 81 -7.42 -1.69 3.33
N GLU A 82 -7.90 -0.45 3.19
CA GLU A 82 -7.32 0.54 2.26
C GLU A 82 -5.84 0.81 2.57
N ALA A 83 -5.49 1.02 3.85
CA ALA A 83 -4.11 1.26 4.26
C ALA A 83 -3.20 0.06 3.88
N ILE A 84 -3.64 -1.17 4.13
CA ILE A 84 -2.88 -2.38 3.78
C ILE A 84 -2.71 -2.48 2.25
N CYS A 85 -3.79 -2.30 1.49
CA CYS A 85 -3.75 -2.37 0.03
C CYS A 85 -2.81 -1.33 -0.59
N LEU A 86 -2.77 -0.10 -0.07
CA LEU A 86 -1.86 0.94 -0.56
C LEU A 86 -0.40 0.69 -0.12
N GLY A 87 -0.20 0.09 1.04
CA GLY A 87 1.12 -0.18 1.60
C GLY A 87 1.80 -1.45 1.08
N HIS A 88 1.04 -2.39 0.49
CA HIS A 88 1.53 -3.75 0.22
C HIS A 88 2.75 -3.80 -0.69
N ASP A 89 2.87 -2.84 -1.60
CA ASP A 89 3.87 -2.85 -2.69
C ASP A 89 5.00 -1.83 -2.51
N LEU A 90 5.07 -1.16 -1.35
CA LEU A 90 6.08 -0.13 -1.03
C LEU A 90 7.52 -0.67 -1.05
N GLY A 91 7.71 -1.94 -0.68
CA GLY A 91 9.03 -2.56 -0.52
C GLY A 91 9.63 -3.12 -1.81
N HIS A 92 8.91 -3.07 -2.93
CA HIS A 92 9.33 -3.80 -4.10
C HIS A 92 10.56 -3.17 -4.77
N SER A 93 11.55 -4.00 -5.11
CA SER A 93 12.79 -3.57 -5.77
C SER A 93 12.54 -3.00 -7.18
N PRO A 94 13.44 -2.13 -7.69
CA PRO A 94 13.46 -1.77 -9.11
C PRO A 94 13.52 -3.03 -9.98
N PHE A 95 12.87 -3.05 -11.15
CA PHE A 95 12.83 -4.22 -12.05
C PHE A 95 12.15 -5.48 -11.49
N GLY A 96 11.37 -5.37 -10.41
CA GLY A 96 10.58 -6.49 -9.85
C GLY A 96 11.46 -7.66 -9.40
N HIS A 97 11.03 -8.89 -9.70
CA HIS A 97 11.73 -10.11 -9.29
C HIS A 97 13.22 -10.15 -9.69
N ASN A 98 13.60 -9.49 -10.79
CA ASN A 98 15.01 -9.44 -11.20
C ASN A 98 15.85 -8.55 -10.27
N GLY A 99 15.30 -7.42 -9.80
CA GLY A 99 16.00 -6.58 -8.82
C GLY A 99 16.07 -7.21 -7.45
N GLU A 100 15.04 -7.97 -7.04
CA GLU A 100 15.08 -8.73 -5.78
C GLU A 100 16.17 -9.80 -5.80
N LYS A 101 16.29 -10.56 -6.90
CA LYS A 101 17.35 -11.58 -7.07
C LYS A 101 18.75 -10.99 -7.01
N VAL A 102 18.96 -9.79 -7.55
CA VAL A 102 20.29 -9.12 -7.53
C VAL A 102 20.64 -8.60 -6.14
N LEU A 103 19.66 -8.15 -5.36
CA LEU A 103 19.88 -7.63 -4.00
C LEU A 103 20.01 -8.73 -2.93
N ASN A 104 19.58 -9.96 -3.23
CA ASN A 104 19.66 -11.11 -2.33
C ASN A 104 20.97 -11.92 -2.45
N ASN A 105 21.97 -11.39 -3.16
CA ASN A 105 23.35 -11.92 -3.24
C ASN A 105 24.33 -10.95 -2.57
#